data_AF-C1FJ97-F1
#
_entry.id   AF-C1FJ97-F1
#
_cell.length_a   1.000
_cell.length_b   1.000
_cell.length_c   1.000
_cell.angle_alpha   90.00
_cell.angle_beta   90.00
_cell.angle_gamma   90.00
#
_symmetry.space_group_name_H-M   'P 1'
#
loop_
_entity.id
_entity.type
_entity.pdbx_description
1 polymer ?
#
loop_
_entity_poly.entity_id
_entity_poly.type
_entity_poly.pdbx_seq_one_letter_code
_entity_poly.pdbx_strand_id
1 'polypeptide(L)'
;MDDYLADDERIGRLICVAIDPAGKPLTSVPNKSRVCTSPRRLWKAGIITQCTIVRGRKVYFVHKGDFADWETAHEVLERNDRKGIENPHFSDYLDIIKLEKLGLVKYLDEEEWPGYSSQEMGTTRHTEGACAIC
;
A
#
# COMPACT_ATOMS: atom_id res chain seq x y z
N MET A 1 27.66 0.15 -21.09
CA MET A 1 27.83 -0.93 -20.07
C MET A 1 27.45 -0.24 -18.77
N ASP A 2 26.18 0.18 -18.65
CA ASP A 2 25.75 1.27 -17.75
C ASP A 2 24.31 1.05 -17.24
N ASP A 3 24.01 -0.16 -16.76
CA ASP A 3 22.68 -0.51 -16.22
C ASP A 3 22.77 -1.05 -14.77
N TYR A 4 23.92 -0.85 -14.11
CA TYR A 4 24.18 -1.35 -12.75
C TYR A 4 23.81 -0.35 -11.64
N LEU A 5 23.31 0.84 -11.97
CA LEU A 5 23.05 1.94 -11.01
C LEU A 5 21.73 2.68 -11.29
N ALA A 6 20.67 1.98 -11.71
CA ALA A 6 19.38 2.40 -11.22
C ALA A 6 19.30 1.91 -9.76
N ASP A 7 19.93 2.67 -8.85
CA ASP A 7 19.55 2.70 -7.43
C ASP A 7 18.03 2.67 -7.43
N ASP A 8 17.48 1.54 -6.99
CA ASP A 8 16.13 1.16 -7.36
C ASP A 8 15.17 2.26 -6.91
N GLU A 9 14.55 2.99 -7.85
CA GLU A 9 13.73 4.20 -7.61
C GLU A 9 12.57 3.96 -6.62
N ARG A 10 12.35 2.69 -6.25
CA ARG A 10 11.37 2.24 -5.26
C ARG A 10 11.87 2.30 -3.83
N ILE A 11 13.18 2.34 -3.58
CA ILE A 11 13.72 2.44 -2.22
C ILE A 11 13.28 3.78 -1.61
N GLY A 12 12.78 3.73 -0.39
CA GLY A 12 12.19 4.86 0.32
C GLY A 12 10.70 5.09 0.03
N ARG A 13 10.10 4.42 -0.96
CA ARG A 13 8.67 4.57 -1.26
C ARG A 13 7.78 3.97 -0.18
N LEU A 14 6.64 4.62 0.06
CA LEU A 14 5.59 4.10 0.91
C LEU A 14 4.60 3.29 0.11
N ILE A 15 4.30 2.09 0.60
CA ILE A 15 3.39 1.18 -0.04
C ILE A 15 2.38 0.59 0.92
N CYS A 16 1.23 0.21 0.39
CA CYS A 16 0.27 -0.68 1.01
C CYS A 16 0.35 -2.04 0.31
N VAL A 17 0.74 -3.08 1.06
CA VAL A 17 0.81 -4.46 0.58
C VAL A 17 -0.46 -5.20 0.97
N ALA A 18 -1.07 -5.90 0.02
CA ALA A 18 -2.21 -6.77 0.28
C ALA A 18 -1.76 -8.01 1.08
N ILE A 19 -2.43 -8.28 2.19
CA ILE A 19 -2.11 -9.38 3.12
C ILE A 19 -3.32 -10.28 3.37
N ASP A 20 -3.03 -11.52 3.78
CA ASP A 20 -4.03 -12.45 4.30
C ASP A 20 -4.40 -12.11 5.76
N PRO A 21 -5.43 -12.75 6.34
CA PRO A 21 -5.81 -12.55 7.74
C PRO A 21 -4.73 -12.93 8.77
N ALA A 22 -3.72 -13.71 8.37
CA ALA A 22 -2.57 -14.06 9.20
C ALA A 22 -1.44 -13.02 9.11
N GLY A 23 -1.61 -11.96 8.30
CA GLY A 23 -0.63 -10.90 8.12
C GLY A 23 0.48 -11.23 7.10
N LYS A 24 0.32 -12.29 6.31
CA LYS A 24 1.29 -12.66 5.26
C LYS A 24 0.96 -11.97 3.94
N PRO A 25 1.96 -11.54 3.16
CA PRO A 25 1.74 -10.88 1.88
C PRO A 25 1.11 -11.84 0.88
N LEU A 26 0.07 -11.38 0.19
CA LEU A 26 -0.55 -12.13 -0.90
C LEU A 26 0.39 -12.12 -2.11
N THR A 27 0.70 -13.29 -2.66
CA THR A 27 1.58 -13.44 -3.84
C THR A 27 0.82 -13.80 -5.12
N SER A 28 -0.50 -13.97 -5.03
CA SER A 28 -1.41 -14.28 -6.13
C SER A 28 -2.82 -13.79 -5.81
N VAL A 29 -3.61 -13.56 -6.86
CA VAL A 29 -5.04 -13.28 -6.72
C VAL A 29 -5.83 -14.58 -6.85
N PRO A 30 -6.86 -14.83 -6.01
CA PRO A 30 -7.71 -16.00 -6.17
C PRO A 30 -8.46 -15.93 -7.52
N ASN A 31 -8.55 -17.08 -8.19
CA ASN A 31 -9.14 -17.19 -9.52
C ASN A 31 -10.66 -16.89 -9.48
N LYS A 32 -11.14 -16.02 -10.37
CA LYS A 32 -12.53 -15.49 -10.40
C LYS A 32 -13.64 -16.56 -10.50
N SER A 33 -13.28 -17.81 -10.81
CA SER A 33 -14.24 -18.91 -11.10
C SER A 33 -14.61 -19.80 -9.90
N ARG A 34 -14.16 -19.50 -8.68
CA ARG A 34 -14.65 -20.21 -7.48
C ARG A 34 -15.39 -19.23 -6.59
N VAL A 35 -16.63 -19.58 -6.26
CA VAL A 35 -17.53 -18.94 -5.29
C VAL A 35 -16.73 -18.12 -4.28
N CYS A 36 -16.88 -16.80 -4.40
CA CYS A 36 -16.03 -15.80 -3.77
C CYS A 36 -16.29 -15.75 -2.25
N THR A 37 -15.73 -16.71 -1.53
CA THR A 37 -15.34 -16.54 -0.12
C THR A 37 -13.93 -16.00 -0.08
N SER A 38 -13.64 -14.95 -0.87
CA SER A 38 -12.33 -14.31 -0.80
C SER A 38 -12.15 -13.85 0.65
N PRO A 39 -11.14 -14.34 1.39
CA PRO A 39 -10.84 -13.78 2.69
C PRO A 39 -10.66 -12.29 2.48
N ARG A 40 -11.33 -11.46 3.31
CA ARG A 40 -11.27 -10.00 3.22
C ARG A 40 -9.80 -9.62 3.03
N ARG A 41 -9.44 -9.12 1.84
CA ARG A 41 -8.09 -8.67 1.55
C ARG A 41 -7.82 -7.50 2.49
N LEU A 42 -6.88 -7.69 3.40
CA LEU A 42 -6.41 -6.64 4.28
C LEU A 42 -5.23 -5.94 3.61
N TRP A 43 -4.95 -4.71 4.02
CA TRP A 43 -3.83 -3.93 3.54
C TRP A 43 -2.94 -3.58 4.72
N LYS A 44 -1.62 -3.72 4.55
CA LYS A 44 -0.65 -3.31 5.56
C LYS A 44 0.33 -2.32 4.92
N ALA A 45 0.47 -1.16 5.57
CA ALA A 45 1.43 -0.15 5.17
C ALA A 45 2.86 -0.64 5.42
N GLY A 46 3.76 -0.17 4.57
CA GLY A 46 5.17 -0.45 4.68
C GLY A 46 6.03 0.51 3.87
N ILE A 47 7.31 0.53 4.18
CA ILE A 47 8.33 1.31 3.46
C ILE A 47 9.34 0.36 2.84
N ILE A 48 9.65 0.57 1.56
CA ILE A 48 10.68 -0.20 0.86
C ILE A 48 12.03 0.32 1.33
N THR A 49 12.89 -0.52 1.87
CA THR A 49 14.19 -0.08 2.40
C THR A 49 15.38 -0.63 1.64
N GLN A 50 15.23 -1.80 1.02
CA GLN A 50 16.32 -2.46 0.33
C GLN A 50 15.80 -3.23 -0.88
N CYS A 51 16.66 -3.38 -1.88
CA CYS A 51 16.44 -4.23 -3.04
C CYS A 51 17.60 -5.24 -3.13
N THR A 52 17.29 -6.48 -3.48
CA THR A 52 18.28 -7.52 -3.79
C THR A 52 17.83 -8.36 -4.98
N ILE A 53 18.73 -9.14 -5.55
CA ILE A 53 18.44 -9.99 -6.70
C ILE A 53 18.46 -11.45 -6.25
N VAL A 54 17.29 -12.11 -6.31
CA VAL A 54 17.14 -13.53 -5.99
C VAL A 54 16.74 -14.27 -7.27
N ARG A 55 17.59 -15.21 -7.71
CA ARG A 55 17.38 -16.03 -8.93
C ARG A 55 17.07 -15.19 -10.18
N GLY A 56 17.79 -14.08 -10.35
CA GLY A 56 17.62 -13.16 -11.49
C GLY A 56 16.40 -12.25 -11.42
N ARG A 57 15.69 -12.21 -10.28
CA ARG A 57 14.55 -11.31 -10.05
C ARG A 57 14.88 -10.31 -8.95
N LYS A 58 14.53 -9.04 -9.18
CA LYS A 58 14.58 -8.00 -8.14
C LYS A 58 13.50 -8.28 -7.10
N VAL A 59 13.90 -8.32 -5.84
CA VAL A 59 13.00 -8.48 -4.70
C VAL A 59 13.33 -7.42 -3.66
N TYR A 60 12.29 -6.97 -2.96
CA TYR A 60 12.34 -5.81 -2.10
C TYR A 60 12.07 -6.19 -0.66
N PHE A 61 12.82 -5.58 0.25
CA PHE A 61 12.55 -5.65 1.67
C PHE A 61 11.64 -4.50 2.05
N VAL A 62 10.56 -4.86 2.73
CA VAL A 62 9.55 -3.90 3.15
C VAL A 62 9.39 -3.99 4.64
N HIS A 63 9.65 -2.88 5.32
CA HIS A 63 9.34 -2.75 6.74
C HIS A 63 7.85 -2.50 6.89
N LYS A 64 7.19 -3.31 7.71
CA LYS A 64 5.77 -3.15 8.02
C LYS A 64 5.60 -2.17 9.17
N GLY A 65 4.67 -1.25 9.04
CA GLY A 65 4.39 -0.27 10.08
C GLY A 65 3.03 0.37 9.86
N ASP A 66 2.66 1.25 10.78
CA ASP A 66 1.51 2.13 10.62
C ASP A 66 2.07 3.53 10.39
N PHE A 67 2.41 3.79 9.12
CA PHE A 67 3.05 5.03 8.69
C PHE A 67 1.99 5.96 8.13
N ALA A 68 1.93 7.20 8.64
CA ALA A 68 1.04 8.23 8.12
C ALA A 68 1.60 8.84 6.81
N ASP A 69 2.91 9.01 6.76
CA ASP A 69 3.65 9.67 5.69
C ASP A 69 5.14 9.24 5.74
N TRP A 70 5.89 9.68 4.74
CA TRP A 70 7.27 9.26 4.54
C TRP A 70 8.19 9.73 5.68
N GLU A 71 7.96 10.94 6.19
CA GLU A 71 8.75 11.53 7.28
C GLU A 71 8.58 10.70 8.55
N THR A 72 7.33 10.38 8.91
CA THR A 72 7.02 9.50 10.05
C THR A 72 7.65 8.12 9.90
N ALA A 73 7.64 7.55 8.68
CA ALA A 73 8.27 6.27 8.43
C ALA A 73 9.79 6.33 8.62
N HIS A 74 10.43 7.39 8.12
CA HIS A 74 11.86 7.62 8.27
C HIS A 74 12.26 7.76 9.75
N GLU A 75 11.56 8.61 10.50
CA GLU A 75 11.81 8.81 11.94
C GLU A 75 11.68 7.51 12.74
N VAL A 76 10.68 6.68 12.43
CA VAL A 76 10.50 5.38 13.09
C VAL A 76 11.66 4.44 12.79
N LEU A 77 12.11 4.38 11.53
CA LEU A 77 13.25 3.55 11.15
C LEU A 77 14.54 3.98 11.85
N GLU A 78 14.86 5.28 11.81
CA GLU A 78 16.05 5.84 12.47
C GLU A 78 16.01 5.65 13.99
N ARG A 79 14.84 5.86 14.61
CA ARG A 79 14.67 5.68 16.05
C ARG A 79 14.88 4.23 16.45
N ASN A 80 14.38 3.28 15.68
CA ASN A 80 14.52 1.86 15.97
C ASN A 80 15.95 1.39 15.76
N ASP A 81 16.62 1.87 14.71
CA ASP A 81 18.06 1.62 14.49
C ASP A 81 18.90 2.12 15.67
N ARG A 82 18.69 3.38 16.08
CA ARG A 82 19.37 3.98 17.24
C ARG A 82 19.15 3.22 18.55
N LYS A 83 18.00 2.58 18.70
CA LYS A 83 17.63 1.83 19.91
C LYS A 83 17.94 0.33 19.81
N GLY A 84 18.44 -0.15 18.66
CA GLY A 84 18.62 -1.57 18.40
C GLY A 84 17.30 -2.37 18.44
N ILE A 85 16.16 -1.72 18.19
CA ILE A 85 14.86 -2.38 18.11
C ILE A 85 14.73 -2.99 16.73
N GLU A 86 14.45 -4.29 16.68
CA GLU A 86 14.20 -4.97 15.41
C GLU A 86 12.99 -4.36 14.69
N ASN A 87 13.25 -3.77 13.53
CA ASN A 87 12.19 -3.23 12.69
C ASN A 87 11.45 -4.40 12.01
N PRO A 88 10.14 -4.57 12.25
CA PRO A 88 9.43 -5.71 11.71
C PRO A 88 9.40 -5.64 10.17
N HIS A 89 9.88 -6.70 9.51
CA HIS A 89 9.76 -6.87 8.06
C HIS A 89 8.60 -7.82 7.72
N PHE A 90 8.19 -7.80 6.45
CA PHE A 90 7.55 -8.99 5.88
C PHE A 90 8.56 -10.14 5.85
N SER A 91 8.11 -11.35 6.21
CA SER A 91 8.95 -12.56 6.24
C SER A 91 9.45 -12.99 4.86
N ASP A 92 8.79 -12.52 3.81
CA ASP A 92 8.99 -12.94 2.43
C ASP A 92 9.65 -11.82 1.61
N TYR A 93 10.56 -12.21 0.72
CA TYR A 93 11.09 -11.32 -0.30
C TYR A 93 9.96 -10.91 -1.27
N LEU A 94 9.66 -9.62 -1.33
CA LEU A 94 8.53 -9.14 -2.13
C LEU A 94 8.98 -8.80 -3.55
N ASP A 95 8.44 -9.49 -4.55
CA ASP A 95 8.55 -9.09 -5.96
C ASP A 95 7.51 -7.98 -6.22
N ILE A 96 7.84 -6.76 -5.82
CA ILE A 96 6.94 -5.60 -5.91
C ILE A 96 6.46 -5.37 -7.34
N ILE A 97 7.34 -5.54 -8.33
CA ILE A 97 7.01 -5.41 -9.76
C ILE A 97 5.89 -6.38 -10.16
N LYS A 98 5.97 -7.62 -9.69
CA LYS A 98 4.91 -8.61 -9.92
C LYS A 98 3.64 -8.27 -9.14
N LEU A 99 3.75 -7.82 -7.90
CA LEU A 99 2.59 -7.50 -7.06
C LEU A 99 1.82 -6.27 -7.58
N GLU A 100 2.52 -5.25 -8.11
CA GLU A 100 1.93 -4.12 -8.84
C GLU A 100 1.06 -4.60 -9.99
N LYS A 101 1.59 -5.47 -10.86
CA LYS A 101 0.86 -6.05 -12.00
C LYS A 101 -0.39 -6.85 -11.58
N LEU A 102 -0.41 -7.36 -10.34
CA LEU A 102 -1.53 -8.11 -9.77
C LEU A 102 -2.51 -7.22 -8.98
N GLY A 103 -2.26 -5.92 -8.85
CA GLY A 103 -3.04 -5.01 -8.00
C GLY A 103 -2.98 -5.37 -6.52
N LEU A 104 -1.82 -5.88 -6.07
CA LEU A 104 -1.53 -6.31 -4.69
C LEU A 104 -0.62 -5.32 -3.93
N VAL A 105 -0.17 -4.27 -4.59
CA VAL A 105 0.59 -3.15 -4.02
C VAL A 105 -0.07 -1.85 -4.47
N LYS A 106 -0.11 -0.87 -3.56
CA LYS A 106 -0.49 0.52 -3.84
C LYS A 106 0.58 1.43 -3.28
N TYR A 107 0.97 2.48 -4.00
CA TYR A 107 1.84 3.50 -3.44
C TYR A 107 1.03 4.52 -2.66
N LEU A 108 1.56 4.96 -1.52
CA LEU A 108 0.93 5.94 -0.64
C LEU A 108 1.50 7.33 -0.83
N ASP A 109 2.70 7.43 -1.43
CA ASP A 109 3.41 8.68 -1.66
C ASP A 109 3.20 9.27 -3.06
N GLU A 110 2.53 8.54 -3.96
CA GLU A 110 1.92 9.13 -5.15
C GLU A 110 0.64 9.85 -4.72
N GLU A 111 0.63 11.18 -4.82
CA GLU A 111 -0.54 12.04 -4.58
C GLU A 111 -1.74 11.59 -5.42
N GLU A 112 -2.51 10.64 -4.91
CA GLU A 112 -3.95 10.59 -5.07
C GLU A 112 -4.51 9.78 -3.90
N TRP A 113 -4.75 10.45 -2.77
CA TRP A 113 -5.67 9.92 -1.77
C TRP A 113 -6.96 9.53 -2.50
N PRO A 114 -7.38 8.25 -2.50
CA PRO A 114 -8.66 7.90 -3.07
C PRO A 114 -9.70 8.38 -2.07
N GLY A 115 -10.16 9.62 -2.25
CA GLY A 115 -11.35 10.21 -1.66
C GLY A 115 -11.62 9.81 -0.21
N TYR A 116 -11.34 10.75 0.70
CA TYR A 116 -12.33 11.10 1.71
C TYR A 116 -13.63 11.40 0.94
N SER A 117 -14.41 10.37 0.63
CA SER A 117 -15.80 10.55 0.25
C SER A 117 -16.46 10.93 1.57
N SER A 118 -16.48 12.24 1.83
CA SER A 118 -17.57 12.85 2.58
C SER A 118 -18.84 12.41 1.87
N GLN A 119 -19.35 11.25 2.28
CA GLN A 119 -20.71 10.86 2.05
C GLN A 119 -21.53 12.05 2.55
N GLU A 120 -22.19 12.68 1.61
CA GLU A 120 -23.01 13.86 1.76
C GLU A 120 -23.93 13.67 2.98
N MET A 121 -23.52 14.23 4.11
CA MET A 121 -24.45 14.45 5.20
C MET A 121 -25.45 15.48 4.69
N GLY A 122 -26.69 15.03 4.60
CA GLY A 122 -27.76 15.75 3.94
C GLY A 122 -27.91 17.19 4.39
N THR A 123 -28.39 18.01 3.47
CA THR A 123 -29.32 19.07 3.85
C THR A 123 -30.43 19.06 2.83
N THR A 124 -31.49 18.34 3.19
CA THR A 124 -32.83 18.52 2.66
C THR A 124 -33.19 20.00 2.77
N ARG A 125 -33.33 20.69 1.64
CA ARG A 125 -34.18 21.88 1.53
C ARG A 125 -34.99 21.80 0.24
N HIS A 126 -36.16 21.21 0.38
CA HIS A 126 -37.33 21.51 -0.45
C HIS A 126 -37.72 22.98 -0.21
N THR A 127 -37.63 23.80 -1.24
CA THR A 127 -38.27 25.13 -1.43
C THR A 127 -37.73 25.64 -2.77
N GLU A 128 -38.46 25.99 -3.82
CA GLU A 128 -39.87 26.34 -3.99
C GLU A 128 -40.28 26.04 -5.44
N GLY A 129 -41.52 25.58 -5.61
CA GLY A 129 -42.17 25.51 -6.91
C GLY A 129 -42.59 26.90 -7.37
N ALA A 130 -42.26 27.22 -8.62
CA ALA A 130 -42.98 28.24 -9.37
C ALA A 130 -44.05 27.53 -10.21
N CYS A 131 -45.31 27.61 -9.80
CA CYS A 131 -46.44 27.57 -10.74
C CYS A 131 -47.67 28.25 -10.11
N ALA A 132 -48.20 29.24 -10.81
CA ALA A 132 -49.29 30.11 -10.43
C ALA A 132 -50.66 29.47 -10.68
N ILE A 133 -51.59 29.61 -9.73
CA ILE A 133 -53.05 29.71 -9.99
C ILE A 133 -53.66 30.57 -8.87
N CYS A 134 -54.12 31.78 -9.24
CA CYS A 134 -55.24 32.54 -8.67
C CYS A 134 -55.55 33.66 -9.67
#